data_AF-A0A9X9NG68-F1
#
_entry.id   AF-A0A9X9NG68-F1
#
_cell.length_a   1.000
_cell.length_b   1.000
_cell.length_c   1.000
_cell.angle_alpha   90.00
_cell.angle_beta   90.00
_cell.angle_gamma   90.00
#
_symmetry.space_group_name_H-M   'P 1'
#
loop_
_entity.id
_entity.type
_entity.pdbx_description
1 polymer ?
#
loop_
_entity_poly.entity_id
_entity_poly.type
_entity_poly.pdbx_seq_one_letter_code
_entity_poly.pdbx_strand_id
1 'polypeptide(L)'
;MKLEILLSCMNQSGVTIVKKSNICSDVLIINQCDCNDFIQIENEAIIRMISTTERGLSRSRNMAIKNSKNEICLFCDDDESLIDGYEHGIMDAFQCLSDADIIIFQIDYKNKKKVQKVKKVNFLTALRVSSVQIAFKKEKILSSKICFDETIGSGVSEAGGEEVVFLYDCLKKGLKIYYYPLLIAKVNSGESKWFKGYSQKYFYDRGVFTKKMMGCLGALIYGVYFLLLKRSSYKKDISMFRAFVELTKGIYKKRKNMIIVNADDFGYSPAVNKAIDLCFKSKIISSTTIMMNMPFAEEAIAMAKGSTYSDKIGLHFNLIEGKALSPMIKSCGRLCDSEGNFIYKRNTIWLWTKVERKAIKEEFQAQLDALKKSNINPTHVDSHQHVHTELPIYMILRKCLKSNKIDALRISRNLGVCKRNLLYKKVVNFFMRLDGFRITNYMQEYGSYDLERVGADIELMCHPIWDMGKIVDSVTGTIIERKIGNLVNYSDL
;
A
#
# COMPACT_ATOMS: atom_id res chain seq x y z
N MET A 1 24.58 -11.00 -15.65
CA MET A 1 23.56 -10.04 -16.12
C MET A 1 22.88 -10.66 -17.33
N LYS A 2 21.59 -10.96 -17.24
CA LYS A 2 20.75 -11.37 -18.35
C LYS A 2 19.58 -10.39 -18.51
N LEU A 3 19.07 -10.21 -19.72
CA LEU A 3 17.88 -9.41 -20.00
C LEU A 3 16.62 -10.26 -19.90
N GLU A 4 15.53 -9.69 -19.41
CA GLU A 4 14.19 -10.24 -19.55
C GLU A 4 13.21 -9.16 -19.99
N ILE A 5 12.43 -9.45 -21.03
CA ILE A 5 11.36 -8.57 -21.50
C ILE A 5 10.13 -8.78 -20.62
N LEU A 6 9.54 -7.69 -20.14
CA LEU A 6 8.31 -7.69 -19.35
C LEU A 6 7.16 -7.21 -20.24
N LEU A 7 6.47 -8.15 -20.88
CA LEU A 7 5.45 -7.86 -21.88
C LEU A 7 4.05 -7.82 -21.25
N SER A 8 3.34 -6.70 -21.39
CA SER A 8 1.94 -6.54 -20.98
C SER A 8 1.00 -6.67 -22.18
N CYS A 9 0.06 -7.62 -22.13
CA CYS A 9 -0.92 -7.82 -23.20
C CYS A 9 -2.28 -8.29 -22.67
N MET A 10 -3.28 -8.34 -23.54
CA MET A 10 -4.63 -8.81 -23.21
C MET A 10 -5.09 -9.88 -24.19
N ASN A 11 -5.89 -10.82 -23.69
CA ASN A 11 -6.64 -11.81 -24.46
C ASN A 11 -5.80 -12.58 -25.48
N GLN A 12 -4.56 -12.92 -25.14
CA GLN A 12 -3.72 -13.79 -25.97
C GLN A 12 -4.05 -15.27 -25.68
N SER A 13 -4.26 -16.06 -26.74
CA SER A 13 -4.50 -17.51 -26.65
C SER A 13 -3.20 -18.33 -26.58
N GLY A 14 -2.04 -17.68 -26.62
CA GLY A 14 -0.71 -18.31 -26.60
C GLY A 14 0.42 -17.30 -26.72
N VAL A 15 1.62 -17.77 -27.06
CA VAL A 15 2.86 -16.95 -27.06
C VAL A 15 3.24 -16.39 -28.44
N THR A 16 2.33 -16.38 -29.41
CA THR A 16 2.59 -15.88 -30.79
C THR A 16 3.03 -14.41 -30.80
N ILE A 17 2.63 -13.64 -29.78
CA ILE A 17 3.03 -12.25 -29.57
C ILE A 17 4.55 -12.08 -29.46
N VAL A 18 5.29 -13.07 -28.97
CA VAL A 18 6.76 -13.04 -28.86
C VAL A 18 7.38 -12.88 -30.25
N LYS A 19 6.93 -13.69 -31.22
CA LYS A 19 7.39 -13.60 -32.61
C LYS A 19 6.92 -12.31 -33.27
N LYS A 20 5.67 -11.90 -33.01
CA LYS A 20 5.11 -10.65 -33.57
C LYS A 20 5.90 -9.41 -33.12
N SER A 21 6.38 -9.40 -31.88
CA SER A 21 7.17 -8.31 -31.30
C SER A 21 8.68 -8.45 -31.51
N ASN A 22 9.13 -9.43 -32.29
CA ASN A 22 10.55 -9.72 -32.58
C ASN A 22 11.40 -9.86 -31.29
N ILE A 23 10.88 -10.58 -30.30
CA ILE A 23 11.58 -10.83 -29.03
C ILE A 23 12.43 -12.09 -29.16
N CYS A 24 13.75 -11.93 -28.97
CA CYS A 24 14.74 -13.02 -29.08
C CYS A 24 15.41 -13.37 -27.73
N SER A 25 15.16 -12.58 -26.69
CA SER A 25 15.66 -12.80 -25.32
C SER A 25 14.62 -13.49 -24.44
N ASP A 26 14.97 -13.81 -23.19
CA ASP A 26 13.99 -14.26 -22.20
C ASP A 26 12.84 -13.24 -22.07
N VAL A 27 11.62 -13.74 -21.85
CA VAL A 27 10.41 -12.92 -21.76
C VAL A 27 9.45 -13.46 -20.72
N LEU A 28 8.91 -12.55 -19.92
CA LEU A 28 7.75 -12.76 -19.07
C LEU A 28 6.57 -11.96 -19.62
N ILE A 29 5.56 -12.70 -20.06
CA ILE A 29 4.28 -12.17 -20.56
C ILE A 29 3.28 -12.16 -19.41
N ILE A 30 2.66 -11.00 -19.17
CA ILE A 30 1.48 -10.90 -18.32
C ILE A 30 0.27 -10.71 -19.22
N ASN A 31 -0.48 -11.80 -19.41
CA ASN A 31 -1.66 -11.86 -20.26
C ASN A 31 -2.92 -11.67 -19.43
N GLN A 32 -3.59 -10.53 -19.62
CA GLN A 32 -4.83 -10.23 -18.90
C GLN A 32 -6.01 -10.82 -19.68
N CYS A 33 -6.56 -11.94 -19.19
CA CYS A 33 -7.63 -12.72 -19.82
C CYS A 33 -8.59 -13.30 -18.76
N ASP A 34 -9.61 -14.06 -19.16
CA ASP A 34 -10.69 -14.50 -18.26
C ASP A 34 -10.37 -15.77 -17.45
N CYS A 35 -9.10 -16.17 -17.41
CA CYS A 35 -8.61 -17.30 -16.61
C CYS A 35 -7.29 -16.97 -15.90
N ASN A 36 -6.96 -17.79 -14.90
CA ASN A 36 -5.62 -17.80 -14.30
C ASN A 36 -4.90 -19.06 -14.77
N ASP A 37 -3.73 -18.90 -15.39
CA ASP A 37 -2.93 -20.01 -15.92
C ASP A 37 -1.45 -19.63 -15.98
N PHE A 38 -0.57 -20.61 -16.07
CA PHE A 38 0.86 -20.42 -16.19
C PHE A 38 1.46 -21.40 -17.20
N ILE A 39 2.18 -20.85 -18.17
CA ILE A 39 2.95 -21.65 -19.13
C ILE A 39 4.41 -21.21 -19.15
N GLN A 40 5.30 -22.17 -19.34
CA GLN A 40 6.73 -21.96 -19.56
C GLN A 40 7.17 -22.82 -20.75
N ILE A 41 7.86 -22.19 -21.69
CA ILE A 41 8.41 -22.82 -22.88
C ILE A 41 9.90 -22.49 -22.92
N GLU A 42 10.73 -23.51 -23.06
CA GLU A 42 12.17 -23.38 -23.15
C GLU A 42 12.60 -23.72 -24.59
N ASN A 43 13.09 -22.71 -25.30
CA ASN A 43 13.72 -22.85 -26.62
C ASN A 43 15.12 -22.20 -26.55
N GLU A 44 15.52 -21.45 -27.58
CA GLU A 44 16.72 -20.58 -27.54
C GLU A 44 16.61 -19.50 -26.45
N ALA A 45 15.38 -19.08 -26.11
CA ALA A 45 15.05 -18.19 -25.01
C ALA A 45 13.95 -18.79 -24.11
N ILE A 46 13.93 -18.37 -22.84
CA ILE A 46 12.89 -18.80 -21.89
C ILE A 46 11.68 -17.89 -22.03
N ILE A 47 10.54 -18.47 -22.44
CA ILE A 47 9.26 -17.78 -22.57
C ILE A 47 8.39 -18.20 -21.40
N ARG A 48 7.98 -17.25 -20.57
CA ARG A 48 7.02 -17.46 -19.47
C ARG A 48 5.79 -16.61 -19.72
N MET A 49 4.62 -17.15 -19.44
CA MET A 49 3.36 -16.39 -19.54
C MET A 49 2.50 -16.69 -18.33
N ILE A 50 2.15 -15.62 -17.62
CA ILE A 50 1.16 -15.62 -16.54
C ILE A 50 -0.12 -15.06 -17.12
N SER A 51 -1.13 -15.92 -17.26
CA SER A 51 -2.50 -15.52 -17.57
C SER A 51 -3.22 -15.17 -16.28
N THR A 52 -3.93 -14.04 -16.25
CA THR A 52 -4.59 -13.55 -15.04
C THR A 52 -5.93 -12.89 -15.31
N THR A 53 -6.89 -13.09 -14.38
CA THR A 53 -8.16 -12.37 -14.32
C THR A 53 -8.02 -10.92 -13.85
N GLU A 54 -6.87 -10.52 -13.32
CA GLU A 54 -6.61 -9.14 -12.93
C GLU A 54 -6.51 -8.20 -14.15
N ARG A 55 -7.02 -6.98 -14.02
CA ARG A 55 -7.11 -5.98 -15.10
C ARG A 55 -6.43 -4.66 -14.71
N GLY A 56 -5.80 -4.02 -15.70
CA GLY A 56 -5.09 -2.75 -15.58
C GLY A 56 -3.60 -2.85 -15.92
N LEU A 57 -3.07 -1.85 -16.63
CA LEU A 57 -1.70 -1.84 -17.14
C LEU A 57 -0.66 -1.73 -16.01
N SER A 58 -0.88 -0.83 -15.05
CA SER A 58 -0.02 -0.69 -13.86
C SER A 58 0.06 -1.99 -13.06
N ARG A 59 -1.08 -2.70 -12.88
CA ARG A 59 -1.12 -4.03 -12.24
C ARG A 59 -0.33 -5.07 -13.01
N SER A 60 -0.51 -5.11 -14.32
CA SER A 60 0.24 -6.00 -15.21
C SER A 60 1.76 -5.79 -15.05
N ARG A 61 2.22 -4.53 -15.09
CA ARG A 61 3.64 -4.19 -14.90
C ARG A 61 4.15 -4.53 -13.50
N ASN A 62 3.36 -4.26 -12.46
CA ASN A 62 3.71 -4.64 -11.08
C ASN A 62 3.86 -6.15 -10.92
N MET A 63 2.94 -6.92 -11.51
CA MET A 63 3.01 -8.38 -11.54
C MET A 63 4.25 -8.86 -12.31
N ALA A 64 4.59 -8.21 -13.42
CA ALA A 64 5.79 -8.52 -14.19
C ALA A 64 7.08 -8.27 -13.39
N ILE A 65 7.21 -7.12 -12.73
CA ILE A 65 8.38 -6.80 -11.87
C ILE A 65 8.54 -7.83 -10.76
N LYS A 66 7.44 -8.23 -10.11
CA LYS A 66 7.44 -9.20 -9.01
C LYS A 66 7.88 -10.59 -9.47
N ASN A 67 7.44 -11.01 -10.65
CA ASN A 67 7.64 -12.35 -11.17
C ASN A 67 8.80 -12.48 -12.17
N SER A 68 9.48 -11.40 -12.51
CA SER A 68 10.69 -11.44 -13.33
C SER A 68 11.78 -12.27 -12.64
N LYS A 69 12.67 -12.87 -13.43
CA LYS A 69 13.77 -13.73 -12.95
C LYS A 69 15.13 -13.07 -13.21
N ASN A 70 15.31 -12.35 -14.31
CA ASN A 70 16.62 -11.84 -14.71
C ASN A 70 16.95 -10.48 -14.07
N GLU A 71 18.23 -10.09 -14.07
CA GLU A 71 18.72 -8.91 -13.36
C GLU A 71 18.33 -7.59 -14.06
N ILE A 72 18.30 -7.60 -15.40
CA ILE A 72 17.88 -6.46 -16.21
C ILE A 72 16.50 -6.75 -16.81
N CYS A 73 15.59 -5.80 -16.67
CA CYS A 73 14.25 -5.89 -17.23
C CYS A 73 13.96 -4.71 -18.16
N LEU A 74 13.23 -4.95 -19.25
CA LEU A 74 12.70 -3.92 -20.17
C LEU A 74 11.18 -4.07 -20.25
N PHE A 75 10.42 -2.97 -20.09
CA PHE A 75 8.98 -3.01 -20.33
C PHE A 75 8.67 -3.08 -21.82
N CYS A 76 7.65 -3.87 -22.17
CA CYS A 76 7.16 -4.02 -23.54
C CYS A 76 5.63 -4.07 -23.58
N ASP A 77 5.00 -3.45 -24.57
CA ASP A 77 3.55 -3.46 -24.81
C ASP A 77 3.20 -4.28 -26.10
N ASP A 78 1.91 -4.47 -26.41
CA ASP A 78 1.45 -5.36 -27.50
C ASP A 78 1.50 -4.76 -28.93
N ASP A 79 1.90 -3.49 -29.02
CA ASP A 79 1.89 -2.67 -30.23
C ASP A 79 3.29 -2.26 -30.70
N GLU A 80 4.34 -2.91 -30.22
CA GLU A 80 5.71 -2.64 -30.62
C GLU A 80 6.51 -3.88 -31.03
N SER A 81 7.55 -3.61 -31.80
CA SER A 81 8.47 -4.61 -32.33
C SER A 81 9.91 -4.21 -32.01
N LEU A 82 10.65 -5.07 -31.32
CA LEU A 82 12.06 -4.85 -31.01
C LEU A 82 12.92 -4.98 -32.27
N ILE A 83 14.06 -4.28 -32.31
CA ILE A 83 15.00 -4.36 -33.44
C ILE A 83 16.05 -5.44 -33.21
N ASP A 84 16.61 -5.99 -34.27
CA ASP A 84 17.66 -7.00 -34.15
C ASP A 84 18.87 -6.48 -33.36
N GLY A 85 19.40 -7.31 -32.46
CA GLY A 85 20.52 -6.93 -31.59
C GLY A 85 20.15 -6.05 -30.38
N TYR A 86 18.86 -5.80 -30.12
CA TYR A 86 18.43 -5.00 -28.96
C TYR A 86 19.00 -5.53 -27.64
N GLU A 87 19.02 -6.86 -27.45
CA GLU A 87 19.46 -7.49 -26.20
C GLU A 87 20.91 -7.13 -25.90
N HIS A 88 21.82 -7.42 -26.82
CA HIS A 88 23.24 -7.10 -26.70
C HIS A 88 23.45 -5.60 -26.43
N GLY A 89 22.79 -4.73 -27.22
CA GLY A 89 22.94 -3.28 -27.04
C GLY A 89 22.45 -2.76 -25.69
N ILE A 90 21.39 -3.33 -25.12
CA ILE A 90 20.90 -2.97 -23.78
C ILE A 90 21.91 -3.43 -22.71
N MET A 91 22.43 -4.65 -22.84
CA MET A 91 23.41 -5.19 -21.91
C MET A 91 24.71 -4.38 -21.92
N ASP A 92 25.22 -4.05 -23.10
CA ASP A 92 26.40 -3.21 -23.28
C ASP A 92 26.21 -1.82 -22.66
N ALA A 93 25.02 -1.24 -22.77
CA ALA A 93 24.71 0.05 -22.15
C ALA A 93 24.80 0.01 -20.62
N PHE A 94 24.31 -1.07 -19.98
CA PHE A 94 24.43 -1.26 -18.53
C PHE A 94 25.85 -1.59 -18.07
N GLN A 95 26.67 -2.20 -18.94
CA GLN A 95 28.09 -2.38 -18.67
C GLN A 95 28.85 -1.06 -18.78
N CYS A 96 28.63 -0.29 -19.85
CA CYS A 96 29.22 1.04 -20.06
C CYS A 96 28.82 2.03 -18.96
N LEU A 97 27.57 1.97 -18.51
CA LEU A 97 27.02 2.79 -17.43
C LEU A 97 26.78 1.95 -16.18
N SER A 98 27.86 1.43 -15.60
CA SER A 98 27.81 0.53 -14.44
C SER A 98 27.08 1.13 -13.24
N ASP A 99 27.08 2.45 -13.10
CA ASP A 99 26.38 3.19 -12.04
C ASP A 99 24.90 3.49 -12.34
N ALA A 100 24.40 3.16 -13.54
CA ALA A 100 22.98 3.33 -13.88
C ALA A 100 22.12 2.29 -13.17
N ASP A 101 21.02 2.74 -12.55
CA ASP A 101 19.96 1.87 -12.03
C ASP A 101 18.89 1.66 -13.10
N ILE A 102 18.66 2.68 -13.93
CA ILE A 102 17.65 2.73 -15.01
C ILE A 102 18.27 3.39 -16.24
N ILE A 103 18.03 2.80 -17.42
CA ILE A 103 18.43 3.37 -18.71
C ILE A 103 17.18 3.58 -19.58
N ILE A 104 17.09 4.78 -20.16
CA ILE A 104 16.04 5.17 -21.09
C ILE A 104 16.59 5.12 -22.51
N PHE A 105 16.07 4.19 -23.31
CA PHE A 105 16.48 3.96 -24.69
C PHE A 105 15.62 4.73 -25.70
N GLN A 106 16.02 4.69 -26.96
CA GLN A 106 15.26 5.29 -28.05
C GLN A 106 14.32 4.27 -28.67
N ILE A 107 13.15 4.76 -29.06
CA ILE A 107 12.20 4.03 -29.88
C ILE A 107 11.91 4.85 -31.13
N ASP A 108 11.66 4.17 -32.23
CA ASP A 108 11.26 4.81 -33.47
C ASP A 108 9.78 5.19 -33.36
N TYR A 109 9.54 6.47 -33.10
CA TYR A 109 8.21 7.05 -32.98
C TYR A 109 8.15 8.32 -33.84
N LYS A 110 7.15 8.40 -34.72
CA LYS A 110 6.98 9.51 -35.68
C LYS A 110 7.17 10.86 -34.99
N ASN A 111 8.08 11.69 -35.51
CA ASN A 111 8.34 13.08 -35.12
C ASN A 111 8.95 13.34 -33.72
N LYS A 112 9.59 12.37 -33.04
CA LYS A 112 10.37 12.64 -31.82
C LYS A 112 11.84 12.97 -32.13
N LYS A 113 12.38 14.01 -31.49
CA LYS A 113 13.82 14.34 -31.58
C LYS A 113 14.65 13.20 -30.97
N LYS A 114 15.58 12.65 -31.75
CA LYS A 114 16.53 11.62 -31.30
C LYS A 114 17.54 12.23 -30.32
N VAL A 115 17.83 11.51 -29.25
CA VAL A 115 18.88 11.84 -28.28
C VAL A 115 20.24 11.43 -28.85
N GLN A 116 21.19 12.34 -28.95
CA GLN A 116 22.47 11.99 -29.60
C GLN A 116 23.58 11.59 -28.61
N LYS A 117 23.39 11.87 -27.31
CA LYS A 117 24.43 11.67 -26.28
C LYS A 117 23.82 11.12 -25.02
N VAL A 118 24.62 10.37 -24.26
CA VAL A 118 24.25 9.94 -22.91
C VAL A 118 23.99 11.16 -22.03
N LYS A 119 22.87 11.17 -21.31
CA LYS A 119 22.47 12.28 -20.42
C LYS A 119 21.78 11.76 -19.18
N LYS A 120 22.11 12.32 -18.02
CA LYS A 120 21.38 12.05 -16.78
C LYS A 120 19.95 12.59 -16.88
N VAL A 121 18.98 11.80 -16.47
CA VAL A 121 17.56 12.18 -16.43
C VAL A 121 17.30 12.92 -15.11
N ASN A 122 16.68 14.08 -15.23
CA ASN A 122 16.11 14.83 -14.11
C ASN A 122 14.57 14.82 -14.17
N PHE A 123 13.93 15.39 -13.15
CA PHE A 123 12.47 15.47 -13.04
C PHE A 123 11.79 16.06 -14.29
N LEU A 124 12.34 17.11 -14.89
CA LEU A 124 11.75 17.74 -16.08
C LEU A 124 11.88 16.85 -17.32
N THR A 125 13.03 16.19 -17.50
CA THR A 125 13.25 15.30 -18.64
C THR A 125 12.47 14.00 -18.54
N ALA A 126 12.18 13.51 -17.33
CA ALA A 126 11.37 12.32 -17.08
C ALA A 126 9.94 12.45 -17.63
N LEU A 127 9.39 13.67 -17.68
CA LEU A 127 8.06 13.97 -18.24
C LEU A 127 7.88 13.60 -19.72
N ARG A 128 8.97 13.24 -20.43
CA ARG A 128 8.98 12.98 -21.88
C ARG A 128 9.22 11.50 -22.23
N VAL A 129 9.38 10.66 -21.22
CA VAL A 129 9.67 9.23 -21.33
C VAL A 129 8.39 8.44 -21.50
N SER A 130 8.41 7.42 -22.36
CA SER A 130 7.39 6.37 -22.43
C SER A 130 7.88 5.11 -21.73
N SER A 131 6.97 4.27 -21.21
CA SER A 131 7.28 3.03 -20.49
C SER A 131 8.21 2.10 -21.26
N VAL A 132 7.96 1.94 -22.55
CA VAL A 132 8.67 1.03 -23.46
C VAL A 132 10.13 1.44 -23.73
N GLN A 133 10.51 2.65 -23.30
CA GLN A 133 11.89 3.10 -23.34
C GLN A 133 12.69 2.66 -22.10
N ILE A 134 12.03 2.17 -21.05
CA ILE A 134 12.61 2.02 -19.71
C ILE A 134 13.14 0.61 -19.51
N ALA A 135 14.46 0.48 -19.43
CA ALA A 135 15.11 -0.71 -18.86
C ALA A 135 15.66 -0.41 -17.47
N PHE A 136 15.66 -1.39 -16.57
CA PHE A 136 16.04 -1.19 -15.16
C PHE A 136 16.71 -2.42 -14.55
N LYS A 137 17.52 -2.19 -13.51
CA LYS A 137 18.03 -3.22 -12.61
C LYS A 137 16.93 -3.64 -11.63
N LYS A 138 16.45 -4.88 -11.76
CA LYS A 138 15.34 -5.43 -10.94
C LYS A 138 15.56 -5.24 -9.44
N GLU A 139 16.74 -5.60 -8.94
CA GLU A 139 17.06 -5.53 -7.51
C GLU A 139 16.95 -4.10 -6.95
N LYS A 140 17.28 -3.09 -7.75
CA LYS A 140 17.19 -1.69 -7.35
C LYS A 140 15.75 -1.23 -7.18
N ILE A 141 14.86 -1.67 -8.06
CA ILE A 141 13.42 -1.38 -7.96
C ILE A 141 12.81 -2.09 -6.74
N LEU A 142 13.12 -3.38 -6.55
CA LEU A 142 12.58 -4.18 -5.44
C LEU A 142 13.07 -3.70 -4.07
N SER A 143 14.40 -3.51 -3.90
CA SER A 143 14.98 -3.03 -2.64
C SER A 143 14.50 -1.62 -2.27
N SER A 144 14.23 -0.79 -3.28
CA SER A 144 13.66 0.54 -3.09
C SER A 144 12.16 0.51 -2.84
N LYS A 145 11.47 -0.63 -2.95
CA LYS A 145 10.01 -0.77 -2.83
C LYS A 145 9.26 0.21 -3.75
N ILE A 146 9.62 0.22 -5.04
CA ILE A 146 8.97 1.06 -6.06
C ILE A 146 8.06 0.17 -6.91
N CYS A 147 6.85 0.65 -7.19
CA CYS A 147 5.87 0.02 -8.07
C CYS A 147 5.13 1.09 -8.88
N PHE A 148 4.45 0.68 -9.94
CA PHE A 148 3.51 1.54 -10.65
C PHE A 148 2.28 1.79 -9.79
N ASP A 149 1.81 3.03 -9.81
CA ASP A 149 0.60 3.43 -9.13
C ASP A 149 -0.63 2.94 -9.91
N GLU A 150 -1.36 2.01 -9.30
CA GLU A 150 -2.54 1.36 -9.91
C GLU A 150 -3.78 2.25 -9.97
N THR A 151 -3.74 3.42 -9.32
CA THR A 151 -4.87 4.35 -9.29
C THR A 151 -4.84 5.38 -10.43
N ILE A 152 -3.80 5.33 -11.27
CA ILE A 152 -3.60 6.22 -12.42
C ILE A 152 -3.13 5.40 -13.63
N GLY A 153 -3.13 6.05 -14.78
CA GLY A 153 -2.58 5.51 -16.02
C GLY A 153 -3.62 5.00 -17.01
N SER A 154 -3.11 4.43 -18.11
CA SER A 154 -3.92 3.91 -19.21
C SER A 154 -4.94 2.86 -18.74
N GLY A 155 -6.20 3.06 -19.09
CA GLY A 155 -7.33 2.20 -18.67
C GLY A 155 -7.95 2.55 -17.31
N VAL A 156 -7.32 3.40 -16.50
CA VAL A 156 -7.85 3.87 -15.20
C VAL A 156 -8.20 5.37 -15.25
N SER A 157 -7.40 6.14 -15.97
CA SER A 157 -7.52 7.60 -16.12
C SER A 157 -7.36 8.03 -17.58
N GLU A 158 -7.91 9.18 -17.94
CA GLU A 158 -7.79 9.70 -19.32
C GLU A 158 -6.44 10.38 -19.59
N ALA A 159 -5.72 10.76 -18.53
CA ALA A 159 -4.53 11.59 -18.64
C ALA A 159 -3.21 10.79 -18.74
N GLY A 160 -3.24 9.47 -18.51
CA GLY A 160 -2.06 8.60 -18.49
C GLY A 160 -1.02 9.01 -17.43
N GLY A 161 0.25 8.66 -17.69
CA GLY A 161 1.40 9.18 -16.94
C GLY A 161 1.90 8.29 -15.80
N GLU A 162 1.47 7.03 -15.75
CA GLU A 162 1.90 6.06 -14.76
C GLU A 162 3.43 5.82 -14.79
N GLU A 163 4.03 5.81 -15.97
CA GLU A 163 5.46 5.67 -16.20
C GLU A 163 6.24 6.89 -15.69
N VAL A 164 5.64 8.08 -15.79
CA VAL A 164 6.25 9.31 -15.32
C VAL A 164 6.24 9.34 -13.79
N VAL A 165 5.14 8.90 -13.17
CA VAL A 165 5.08 8.76 -11.70
C VAL A 165 6.10 7.74 -11.22
N PHE A 166 6.20 6.58 -11.87
CA PHE A 166 7.20 5.56 -11.57
C PHE A 166 8.64 6.13 -11.60
N LEU A 167 9.00 6.88 -12.65
CA LEU A 167 10.32 7.51 -12.76
C LEU A 167 10.54 8.62 -11.72
N TYR A 168 9.50 9.40 -11.39
CA TYR A 168 9.58 10.41 -10.33
C TYR A 168 9.85 9.77 -8.97
N ASP A 169 9.22 8.64 -8.67
CA ASP A 169 9.45 7.91 -7.42
C ASP A 169 10.85 7.31 -7.37
N CYS A 170 11.38 6.85 -8.50
CA CYS A 170 12.79 6.46 -8.65
C CYS A 170 13.74 7.63 -8.35
N LEU A 171 13.51 8.78 -8.96
CA LEU A 171 14.34 9.98 -8.75
C LEU A 171 14.28 10.48 -7.29
N LYS A 172 13.10 10.48 -6.66
CA LYS A 172 12.92 10.86 -5.25
C LYS A 172 13.65 9.92 -4.30
N LYS A 173 13.75 8.63 -4.64
CA LYS A 173 14.53 7.63 -3.88
C LYS A 173 16.01 7.60 -4.25
N GLY A 174 16.47 8.51 -5.10
CA GLY A 174 17.88 8.69 -5.43
C GLY A 174 18.43 7.73 -6.48
N LEU A 175 17.57 6.98 -7.20
CA LEU A 175 18.02 6.09 -8.27
C LEU A 175 18.61 6.90 -9.43
N LYS A 176 19.66 6.36 -10.03
CA LYS A 176 20.39 6.98 -11.14
C LYS A 176 19.79 6.56 -12.49
N ILE A 177 19.23 7.53 -13.20
CA ILE A 177 18.54 7.32 -14.46
C ILE A 177 19.29 8.04 -15.59
N TYR A 178 19.56 7.35 -16.70
CA TYR A 178 20.28 7.90 -17.85
C TYR A 178 19.53 7.66 -19.15
N TYR A 179 19.52 8.64 -20.06
CA TYR A 179 19.23 8.41 -21.46
C TYR A 179 20.45 7.80 -22.15
N TYR A 180 20.23 6.77 -22.97
CA TYR A 180 21.26 6.17 -23.81
C TYR A 180 20.83 6.22 -25.28
N PRO A 181 21.70 6.67 -26.21
CA PRO A 181 21.34 6.92 -27.60
C PRO A 181 21.33 5.65 -28.47
N LEU A 182 20.68 4.58 -27.99
CA LEU A 182 20.49 3.33 -28.72
C LEU A 182 19.00 3.18 -29.08
N LEU A 183 18.73 2.89 -30.34
CA LEU A 183 17.41 2.49 -30.83
C LEU A 183 17.16 1.03 -30.45
N ILE A 184 16.02 0.72 -29.81
CA ILE A 184 15.71 -0.65 -29.37
C ILE A 184 14.41 -1.21 -29.94
N ALA A 185 13.48 -0.34 -30.35
CA ALA A 185 12.15 -0.77 -30.79
C ALA A 185 11.54 0.19 -31.81
N LYS A 186 10.55 -0.31 -32.56
CA LYS A 186 9.66 0.46 -33.44
C LYS A 186 8.24 0.31 -32.94
N VAL A 187 7.52 1.43 -32.79
CA VAL A 187 6.10 1.39 -32.43
C VAL A 187 5.27 1.22 -33.70
N ASN A 188 4.43 0.20 -33.72
CA ASN A 188 3.57 -0.08 -34.87
C ASN A 188 2.51 1.03 -34.97
N SER A 189 2.29 1.57 -36.16
CA SER A 189 1.34 2.66 -36.36
C SER A 189 -0.11 2.18 -36.18
N GLY A 190 -0.72 2.54 -35.05
CA GLY A 190 -2.14 2.38 -34.76
C GLY A 190 -2.71 3.61 -34.04
N GLU A 191 -4.03 3.74 -34.00
CA GLU A 191 -4.68 4.77 -33.18
C GLU A 191 -4.45 4.48 -31.69
N SER A 192 -4.21 5.54 -30.90
CA SER A 192 -4.05 5.38 -29.45
C SER A 192 -5.33 4.81 -28.84
N LYS A 193 -5.26 3.58 -28.32
CA LYS A 193 -6.42 2.87 -27.71
C LYS A 193 -7.06 3.64 -26.55
N TRP A 194 -6.27 4.46 -25.82
CA TRP A 194 -6.69 5.07 -24.55
C TRP A 194 -6.93 6.58 -24.59
N PHE A 195 -6.31 7.32 -25.51
CA PHE A 195 -6.47 8.78 -25.57
C PHE A 195 -7.66 9.18 -26.43
N LYS A 196 -8.70 9.73 -25.80
CA LYS A 196 -9.97 10.10 -26.46
C LYS A 196 -10.17 11.61 -26.63
N GLY A 197 -9.12 12.41 -26.48
CA GLY A 197 -9.15 13.88 -26.58
C GLY A 197 -9.11 14.60 -25.23
N TYR A 198 -9.31 15.93 -25.24
CA TYR A 198 -9.16 16.79 -24.06
C TYR A 198 -10.49 17.08 -23.35
N SER A 199 -11.03 16.07 -22.66
CA SER A 199 -12.28 16.20 -21.90
C SER A 199 -12.11 16.95 -20.56
N GLN A 200 -13.22 17.26 -19.88
CA GLN A 200 -13.18 17.72 -18.48
C GLN A 200 -12.50 16.69 -17.55
N LYS A 201 -12.78 15.41 -17.75
CA LYS A 201 -12.18 14.30 -17.00
C LYS A 201 -10.67 14.19 -17.25
N TYR A 202 -10.21 14.44 -18.47
CA TYR A 202 -8.77 14.52 -18.79
C TYR A 202 -8.06 15.55 -17.91
N PHE A 203 -8.61 16.77 -17.77
CA PHE A 203 -7.99 17.81 -16.95
C PHE A 203 -8.08 17.50 -15.45
N TYR A 204 -9.20 16.93 -15.00
CA TYR A 204 -9.32 16.44 -13.63
C TYR A 204 -8.29 15.37 -13.30
N ASP A 205 -8.20 14.31 -14.11
CA ASP A 205 -7.23 13.23 -13.95
C ASP A 205 -5.80 13.77 -14.04
N ARG A 206 -5.57 14.78 -14.89
CA ARG A 206 -4.29 15.50 -14.98
C ARG A 206 -3.91 16.19 -13.68
N GLY A 207 -4.86 16.85 -13.01
CA GLY A 207 -4.65 17.44 -11.69
C GLY A 207 -4.29 16.39 -10.64
N VAL A 208 -4.94 15.22 -10.68
CA VAL A 208 -4.68 14.11 -9.76
C VAL A 208 -3.26 13.57 -9.91
N PHE A 209 -2.83 13.19 -11.12
CA PHE A 209 -1.50 12.60 -11.28
C PHE A 209 -0.37 13.63 -11.08
N THR A 210 -0.56 14.89 -11.50
CA THR A 210 0.45 15.94 -11.27
C THR A 210 0.64 16.23 -9.78
N LYS A 211 -0.42 16.22 -8.97
CA LYS A 211 -0.29 16.29 -7.52
C LYS A 211 0.54 15.16 -6.95
N LYS A 212 0.38 13.92 -7.41
CA LYS A 212 1.19 12.79 -6.94
C LYS A 212 2.68 12.98 -7.23
N MET A 213 3.01 13.53 -8.40
CA MET A 213 4.40 13.79 -8.78
C MET A 213 5.06 14.89 -7.96
N MET A 214 4.41 16.05 -7.80
CA MET A 214 5.05 17.30 -7.37
C MET A 214 4.33 18.05 -6.24
N GLY A 215 3.34 17.42 -5.59
CA GLY A 215 2.54 18.04 -4.54
C GLY A 215 1.56 19.10 -5.06
N CYS A 216 0.75 19.69 -4.17
CA CYS A 216 -0.30 20.64 -4.57
C CYS A 216 0.26 21.90 -5.24
N LEU A 217 1.28 22.52 -4.65
CA LEU A 217 1.86 23.77 -5.17
C LEU A 217 2.56 23.53 -6.52
N GLY A 218 3.39 22.50 -6.61
CA GLY A 218 4.06 22.13 -7.85
C GLY A 218 3.06 21.82 -8.96
N ALA A 219 2.02 21.04 -8.64
CA ALA A 219 0.98 20.67 -9.60
C ALA A 219 0.20 21.87 -10.13
N LEU A 220 -0.04 22.88 -9.28
CA LEU A 220 -0.71 24.11 -9.72
C LEU A 220 0.17 24.90 -10.69
N ILE A 221 1.45 25.10 -10.35
CA ILE A 221 2.42 25.80 -11.22
C ILE A 221 2.55 25.08 -12.56
N TYR A 222 2.77 23.76 -12.54
CA TYR A 222 2.89 22.95 -13.75
C TYR A 222 1.58 22.88 -14.53
N GLY A 223 0.44 22.85 -13.86
CA GLY A 223 -0.88 22.87 -14.46
C GLY A 223 -1.13 24.14 -15.26
N VAL A 224 -0.79 25.31 -14.69
CA VAL A 224 -0.86 26.60 -15.39
C VAL A 224 0.07 26.61 -16.60
N TYR A 225 1.33 26.20 -16.42
CA TYR A 225 2.29 26.06 -17.52
C TYR A 225 1.75 25.17 -18.66
N PHE A 226 1.16 24.02 -18.33
CA PHE A 226 0.60 23.10 -19.30
C PHE A 226 -0.58 23.72 -20.07
N LEU A 227 -1.51 24.39 -19.35
CA LEU A 227 -2.66 25.05 -19.97
C LEU A 227 -2.22 26.12 -20.97
N LEU A 228 -1.21 26.91 -20.63
CA LEU A 228 -0.67 27.93 -21.53
C LEU A 228 0.01 27.31 -22.76
N LEU A 229 0.95 26.37 -22.56
CA LEU A 229 1.74 25.82 -23.67
C LEU A 229 0.97 24.87 -24.58
N LYS A 230 -0.02 24.14 -24.07
CA LYS A 230 -0.81 23.17 -24.85
C LYS A 230 -2.14 23.73 -25.31
N ARG A 231 -2.36 25.04 -25.18
CA ARG A 231 -3.60 25.72 -25.60
C ARG A 231 -4.00 25.37 -27.03
N SER A 232 -3.06 25.31 -27.97
CA SER A 232 -3.37 24.96 -29.37
C SER A 232 -3.93 23.56 -29.54
N SER A 233 -3.57 22.62 -28.66
CA SER A 233 -3.97 21.21 -28.73
C SER A 233 -5.39 20.96 -28.21
N TYR A 234 -5.83 21.64 -27.16
CA TYR A 234 -7.14 21.38 -26.52
C TYR A 234 -8.20 22.45 -26.78
N LYS A 235 -7.86 23.54 -27.49
CA LYS A 235 -8.75 24.70 -27.60
C LYS A 235 -10.10 24.45 -28.26
N LYS A 236 -10.19 23.40 -29.07
CA LYS A 236 -11.41 22.98 -29.74
C LYS A 236 -12.34 22.22 -28.81
N ASP A 237 -11.79 21.57 -27.78
CA ASP A 237 -12.52 20.64 -26.91
C ASP A 237 -13.03 21.33 -25.64
N ILE A 238 -12.24 22.25 -25.08
CA ILE A 238 -12.57 22.91 -23.81
C ILE A 238 -11.93 24.31 -23.69
N SER A 239 -12.62 25.22 -22.98
CA SER A 239 -12.08 26.53 -22.65
C SER A 239 -10.95 26.42 -21.62
N MET A 240 -9.98 27.34 -21.68
CA MET A 240 -8.85 27.34 -20.73
C MET A 240 -9.34 27.52 -19.28
N PHE A 241 -10.35 28.37 -19.06
CA PHE A 241 -10.93 28.57 -17.72
C PHE A 241 -11.54 27.28 -17.17
N ARG A 242 -12.35 26.56 -17.97
CA ARG A 242 -12.96 25.31 -17.51
C ARG A 242 -11.91 24.21 -17.31
N ALA A 243 -10.91 24.14 -18.17
CA ALA A 243 -9.77 23.24 -18.00
C ALA A 243 -8.99 23.53 -16.71
N PHE A 244 -8.79 24.81 -16.35
CA PHE A 244 -8.18 25.23 -15.09
C PHE A 244 -9.03 24.80 -13.88
N VAL A 245 -10.35 25.01 -13.93
CA VAL A 245 -11.27 24.58 -12.86
C VAL A 245 -11.19 23.06 -12.66
N GLU A 246 -11.30 22.26 -13.72
CA GLU A 246 -11.23 20.79 -13.58
C GLU A 246 -9.86 20.30 -13.10
N LEU A 247 -8.78 20.92 -13.59
CA LEU A 247 -7.43 20.63 -13.14
C LEU A 247 -7.26 20.95 -11.64
N THR A 248 -7.74 22.11 -11.17
CA THR A 248 -7.66 22.46 -9.75
C THR A 248 -8.51 21.54 -8.89
N LYS A 249 -9.71 21.13 -9.35
CA LYS A 249 -10.50 20.08 -8.68
C LYS A 249 -9.72 18.77 -8.55
N GLY A 250 -8.99 18.37 -9.59
CA GLY A 250 -8.11 17.20 -9.57
C GLY A 250 -6.98 17.32 -8.56
N ILE A 251 -6.29 18.48 -8.53
CA ILE A 251 -5.22 18.77 -7.55
C ILE A 251 -5.79 18.74 -6.13
N TYR A 252 -6.92 19.39 -5.88
CA TYR A 252 -7.51 19.44 -4.54
C TYR A 252 -8.44 18.27 -4.24
N LYS A 253 -8.46 17.24 -5.10
CA LYS A 253 -9.18 15.99 -4.83
C LYS A 253 -8.74 15.45 -3.48
N LYS A 254 -9.71 15.36 -2.55
CA LYS A 254 -9.52 14.67 -1.28
C LYS A 254 -9.29 13.18 -1.57
N ARG A 255 -8.30 12.56 -0.92
CA ARG A 255 -8.10 11.11 -0.99
C ARG A 255 -9.41 10.44 -0.54
N LYS A 256 -9.79 9.32 -1.16
CA LYS A 256 -10.88 8.51 -0.63
C LYS A 256 -10.42 8.02 0.75
N ASN A 257 -11.14 8.38 1.80
CA ASN A 257 -10.71 8.07 3.16
C ASN A 257 -10.64 6.56 3.34
N MET A 258 -9.54 6.09 3.91
CA MET A 258 -9.45 4.71 4.36
C MET A 258 -10.21 4.60 5.68
N ILE A 259 -11.16 3.68 5.74
CA ILE A 259 -11.94 3.42 6.95
C ILE A 259 -11.57 2.02 7.41
N ILE A 260 -11.04 1.92 8.61
CA ILE A 260 -10.85 0.66 9.32
C ILE A 260 -11.96 0.56 10.35
N VAL A 261 -12.66 -0.57 10.38
CA VAL A 261 -13.51 -0.91 11.52
C VAL A 261 -12.84 -2.08 12.23
N ASN A 262 -12.32 -1.81 13.42
CA ASN A 262 -11.65 -2.82 14.24
C ASN A 262 -12.55 -3.26 15.38
N ALA A 263 -12.79 -4.57 15.46
CA ALA A 263 -13.41 -5.18 16.61
C ALA A 263 -12.35 -5.57 17.66
N ASP A 264 -12.48 -5.01 18.86
CA ASP A 264 -11.59 -5.32 19.98
C ASP A 264 -12.02 -6.60 20.70
N ASP A 265 -11.17 -7.09 21.61
CA ASP A 265 -11.45 -8.19 22.53
C ASP A 265 -11.69 -9.59 21.91
N PHE A 266 -11.14 -9.88 20.72
CA PHE A 266 -11.19 -11.25 20.19
C PHE A 266 -10.44 -12.20 21.12
N GLY A 267 -11.03 -13.35 21.45
CA GLY A 267 -10.52 -14.28 22.46
C GLY A 267 -11.03 -14.04 23.88
N TYR A 268 -11.82 -12.98 24.13
CA TYR A 268 -12.34 -12.65 25.46
C TYR A 268 -13.41 -13.64 25.95
N SER A 269 -14.40 -13.98 25.11
CA SER A 269 -15.46 -14.94 25.44
C SER A 269 -16.05 -15.59 24.18
N PRO A 270 -16.77 -16.73 24.28
CA PRO A 270 -17.41 -17.36 23.13
C PRO A 270 -18.43 -16.45 22.44
N ALA A 271 -19.15 -15.63 23.22
CA ALA A 271 -20.13 -14.68 22.69
C ALA A 271 -19.47 -13.57 21.86
N VAL A 272 -18.34 -13.03 22.34
CA VAL A 272 -17.55 -12.03 21.61
C VAL A 272 -16.92 -12.65 20.36
N ASN A 273 -16.30 -13.83 20.48
CA ASN A 273 -15.69 -14.54 19.35
C ASN A 273 -16.69 -14.77 18.21
N LYS A 274 -17.88 -15.27 18.54
CA LYS A 274 -18.95 -15.51 17.58
C LYS A 274 -19.43 -14.21 16.93
N ALA A 275 -19.58 -13.13 17.71
CA ALA A 275 -20.01 -11.84 17.19
C ALA A 275 -18.99 -11.26 16.19
N ILE A 276 -17.69 -11.33 16.52
CA ILE A 276 -16.59 -10.89 15.64
C ILE A 276 -16.57 -11.68 14.32
N ASP A 277 -16.65 -13.01 14.41
CA ASP A 277 -16.68 -13.88 13.22
C ASP A 277 -17.88 -13.55 12.30
N LEU A 278 -19.06 -13.33 12.88
CA LEU A 278 -20.25 -12.92 12.13
C LEU A 278 -20.07 -11.54 11.48
N CYS A 279 -19.50 -10.57 12.20
CA CYS A 279 -19.22 -9.25 11.62
C CYS A 279 -18.28 -9.33 10.41
N PHE A 280 -17.25 -10.19 10.45
CA PHE A 280 -16.38 -10.43 9.30
C PHE A 280 -17.15 -11.04 8.13
N LYS A 281 -17.92 -12.11 8.38
CA LYS A 281 -18.75 -12.78 7.35
C LYS A 281 -19.74 -11.83 6.69
N SER A 282 -20.31 -10.91 7.47
CA SER A 282 -21.21 -9.86 6.98
C SER A 282 -20.51 -8.66 6.36
N LYS A 283 -19.17 -8.61 6.36
CA LYS A 283 -18.35 -7.48 5.85
C LYS A 283 -18.66 -6.14 6.53
N ILE A 284 -18.93 -6.19 7.83
CA ILE A 284 -19.23 -5.00 8.66
C ILE A 284 -17.95 -4.45 9.29
N ILE A 285 -17.04 -5.35 9.69
CA ILE A 285 -15.69 -5.01 10.16
C ILE A 285 -14.63 -5.39 9.11
N SER A 286 -13.46 -4.78 9.22
CA SER A 286 -12.32 -5.08 8.36
C SER A 286 -11.08 -5.57 9.10
N SER A 287 -11.07 -5.44 10.43
CA SER A 287 -9.98 -5.88 11.28
C SER A 287 -10.48 -6.30 12.65
N THR A 288 -9.69 -7.10 13.36
CA THR A 288 -9.90 -7.40 14.78
C THR A 288 -8.55 -7.52 15.49
N THR A 289 -8.56 -7.46 16.82
CA THR A 289 -7.37 -7.60 17.66
C THR A 289 -7.60 -8.65 18.74
N ILE A 290 -6.72 -9.64 18.81
CA ILE A 290 -6.86 -10.81 19.71
C ILE A 290 -6.13 -10.64 21.04
N MET A 291 -6.76 -11.04 22.13
CA MET A 291 -6.23 -11.06 23.50
C MET A 291 -5.66 -12.44 23.82
N MET A 292 -4.36 -12.63 23.64
CA MET A 292 -3.73 -13.95 23.81
C MET A 292 -3.71 -14.49 25.23
N ASN A 293 -3.96 -13.63 26.23
CA ASN A 293 -3.97 -14.04 27.63
C ASN A 293 -5.38 -14.39 28.15
N MET A 294 -6.40 -14.33 27.29
CA MET A 294 -7.79 -14.64 27.64
C MET A 294 -8.12 -16.12 27.43
N PRO A 295 -9.07 -16.69 28.21
CA PRO A 295 -9.37 -18.12 28.17
C PRO A 295 -9.85 -18.65 26.82
N PHE A 296 -10.43 -17.80 25.97
CA PHE A 296 -11.02 -18.20 24.69
C PHE A 296 -10.17 -17.77 23.48
N ALA A 297 -8.89 -17.45 23.70
CA ALA A 297 -7.95 -17.10 22.63
C ALA A 297 -7.73 -18.26 21.64
N GLU A 298 -7.65 -19.51 22.12
CA GLU A 298 -7.47 -20.68 21.25
C GLU A 298 -8.69 -20.92 20.34
N GLU A 299 -9.91 -20.71 20.87
CA GLU A 299 -11.14 -20.76 20.08
C GLU A 299 -11.15 -19.69 18.98
N ALA A 300 -10.78 -18.46 19.32
CA ALA A 300 -10.65 -17.36 18.37
C ALA A 300 -9.63 -17.67 17.24
N ILE A 301 -8.48 -18.24 17.60
CA ILE A 301 -7.46 -18.69 16.63
C ILE A 301 -8.02 -19.76 15.69
N ALA A 302 -8.73 -20.75 16.24
CA ALA A 302 -9.32 -21.83 15.45
C ALA A 302 -10.35 -21.29 14.44
N MET A 303 -11.24 -20.39 14.88
CA MET A 303 -12.20 -19.71 14.00
C MET A 303 -11.49 -18.95 12.88
N ALA A 304 -10.44 -18.20 13.24
CA ALA A 304 -9.78 -17.33 12.27
C ALA A 304 -8.96 -18.11 11.23
N LYS A 305 -8.29 -19.20 11.60
CA LYS A 305 -7.56 -20.08 10.66
C LYS A 305 -8.45 -20.70 9.59
N GLY A 306 -9.72 -20.99 9.92
CA GLY A 306 -10.70 -21.51 8.98
C GLY A 306 -11.39 -20.45 8.11
N SER A 307 -10.97 -19.18 8.19
CA SER A 307 -11.70 -18.05 7.63
C SER A 307 -10.93 -17.28 6.54
N THR A 308 -11.62 -16.34 5.89
CA THR A 308 -11.07 -15.39 4.91
C THR A 308 -10.49 -14.12 5.53
N TYR A 309 -10.27 -14.10 6.85
CA TYR A 309 -9.76 -12.95 7.59
C TYR A 309 -8.56 -13.29 8.49
N SER A 310 -7.92 -14.44 8.29
CA SER A 310 -6.72 -14.84 9.03
C SER A 310 -5.57 -13.82 8.93
N ASP A 311 -5.51 -13.09 7.81
CA ASP A 311 -4.56 -12.02 7.50
C ASP A 311 -5.03 -10.63 7.97
N LYS A 312 -6.07 -10.54 8.81
CA LYS A 312 -6.68 -9.27 9.28
C LYS A 312 -6.65 -9.10 10.80
N ILE A 313 -5.85 -9.93 11.47
CA ILE A 313 -5.81 -10.04 12.93
C ILE A 313 -4.60 -9.27 13.45
N GLY A 314 -4.85 -8.33 14.35
CA GLY A 314 -3.83 -7.68 15.17
C GLY A 314 -3.73 -8.32 16.55
N LEU A 315 -2.78 -7.83 17.36
CA LEU A 315 -2.61 -8.25 18.75
C LEU A 315 -3.15 -7.17 19.68
N HIS A 316 -4.10 -7.54 20.53
CA HIS A 316 -4.66 -6.71 21.58
C HIS A 316 -3.85 -6.90 22.86
N PHE A 317 -2.81 -6.09 23.07
CA PHE A 317 -2.02 -6.21 24.29
C PHE A 317 -2.87 -5.96 25.51
N ASN A 318 -2.60 -6.70 26.59
CA ASN A 318 -3.39 -6.58 27.80
C ASN A 318 -2.50 -6.59 29.04
N LEU A 319 -2.78 -5.67 29.95
CA LEU A 319 -2.14 -5.58 31.27
C LEU A 319 -3.18 -5.37 32.38
N ILE A 320 -4.47 -5.44 32.06
CA ILE A 320 -5.57 -5.02 32.94
C ILE A 320 -6.36 -6.20 33.45
N GLU A 321 -6.60 -7.21 32.59
CA GLU A 321 -7.53 -8.30 32.90
C GLU A 321 -6.95 -9.67 32.56
N GLY A 322 -7.40 -10.71 33.26
CA GLY A 322 -6.96 -12.09 33.03
C GLY A 322 -5.57 -12.36 33.59
N LYS A 323 -5.02 -13.55 33.26
CA LYS A 323 -3.76 -14.03 33.83
C LYS A 323 -2.57 -13.61 32.98
N ALA A 324 -1.48 -13.17 33.62
CA ALA A 324 -0.25 -12.83 32.92
C ALA A 324 0.44 -14.07 32.31
N LEU A 325 1.05 -13.90 31.14
CA LEU A 325 1.73 -14.98 30.42
C LEU A 325 3.21 -15.14 30.84
N SER A 326 3.87 -14.06 31.24
CA SER A 326 5.27 -14.07 31.67
C SER A 326 5.43 -14.27 33.19
N PRO A 327 6.51 -14.92 33.65
CA PRO A 327 6.74 -15.13 35.08
C PRO A 327 7.12 -13.84 35.82
N MET A 328 7.94 -12.96 35.21
CA MET A 328 8.50 -11.80 35.93
C MET A 328 7.43 -10.80 36.39
N ILE A 329 6.37 -10.61 35.60
CA ILE A 329 5.30 -9.66 35.91
C ILE A 329 4.41 -10.12 37.07
N LYS A 330 4.34 -11.44 37.32
CA LYS A 330 3.57 -12.01 38.45
C LYS A 330 4.15 -11.62 39.80
N SER A 331 5.44 -11.34 39.87
CA SER A 331 6.10 -10.83 41.09
C SER A 331 5.95 -9.30 41.26
N CYS A 332 5.32 -8.60 40.32
CA CYS A 332 5.10 -7.16 40.39
C CYS A 332 3.73 -6.87 41.02
N GLY A 333 3.67 -6.67 42.34
CA GLY A 333 2.42 -6.45 43.09
C GLY A 333 1.60 -5.21 42.69
N ARG A 334 2.12 -4.33 41.82
CA ARG A 334 1.38 -3.23 41.19
C ARG A 334 0.65 -3.62 39.90
N LEU A 335 1.04 -4.74 39.31
CA LEU A 335 0.54 -5.24 38.03
C LEU A 335 -0.29 -6.51 38.23
N CYS A 336 0.17 -7.41 39.10
CA CYS A 336 -0.48 -8.69 39.36
C CYS A 336 -0.75 -8.95 40.85
N ASP A 337 -1.78 -9.75 41.12
CA ASP A 337 -2.00 -10.38 42.42
C ASP A 337 -1.10 -11.62 42.62
N SER A 338 -1.25 -12.29 43.76
CA SER A 338 -0.50 -13.51 44.11
C SER A 338 -0.79 -14.71 43.19
N GLU A 339 -1.91 -14.71 42.48
CA GLU A 339 -2.28 -15.79 41.55
C GLU A 339 -1.81 -15.50 40.11
N GLY A 340 -1.27 -14.30 39.88
CA GLY A 340 -0.79 -13.83 38.58
C GLY A 340 -1.88 -13.20 37.72
N ASN A 341 -3.05 -12.86 38.28
CA ASN A 341 -4.08 -12.11 37.58
C ASN A 341 -3.71 -10.63 37.57
N PHE A 342 -4.02 -9.94 36.47
CA PHE A 342 -3.81 -8.50 36.39
C PHE A 342 -4.76 -7.75 37.33
N ILE A 343 -4.19 -6.81 38.09
CA ILE A 343 -4.91 -5.89 38.97
C ILE A 343 -4.59 -4.42 38.64
N TYR A 344 -3.79 -4.20 37.59
CA TYR A 344 -3.37 -2.89 37.17
C TYR A 344 -4.58 -2.03 36.77
N LYS A 345 -4.57 -0.78 37.22
CA LYS A 345 -5.50 0.25 36.75
C LYS A 345 -4.73 1.34 36.05
N ARG A 346 -5.27 1.72 34.89
CA ARG A 346 -4.68 2.71 34.00
C ARG A 346 -4.23 3.98 34.73
N ASN A 347 -2.97 4.40 34.56
CA ASN A 347 -2.40 5.60 35.16
C ASN A 347 -1.35 6.27 34.24
N THR A 348 -1.68 7.46 33.73
CA THR A 348 -0.86 8.16 32.72
C THR A 348 0.37 8.89 33.25
N ILE A 349 0.52 9.03 34.57
CA ILE A 349 1.60 9.80 35.21
C ILE A 349 2.64 8.86 35.86
N TRP A 350 2.32 7.57 36.00
CA TRP A 350 3.13 6.67 36.79
C TRP A 350 4.44 6.28 36.11
N LEU A 351 5.55 6.43 36.83
CA LEU A 351 6.85 5.92 36.39
C LEU A 351 7.03 4.49 36.88
N TRP A 352 7.49 3.63 35.97
CA TRP A 352 7.84 2.24 36.25
C TRP A 352 9.29 2.14 36.73
N THR A 353 9.56 1.29 37.71
CA THR A 353 10.92 0.92 38.14
C THR A 353 11.64 0.13 37.04
N LYS A 354 12.96 -0.06 37.15
CA LYS A 354 13.72 -0.87 36.18
C LYS A 354 13.20 -2.31 36.10
N VAL A 355 12.81 -2.88 37.24
CA VAL A 355 12.27 -4.24 37.36
C VAL A 355 10.92 -4.33 36.67
N GLU A 356 9.99 -3.43 36.99
CA GLU A 356 8.66 -3.40 36.37
C GLU A 356 8.74 -3.16 34.85
N ARG A 357 9.62 -2.26 34.39
CA ARG A 357 9.82 -2.04 32.95
C ARG A 357 10.28 -3.31 32.23
N LYS A 358 11.15 -4.09 32.87
CA LYS A 358 11.63 -5.37 32.33
C LYS A 358 10.49 -6.39 32.31
N ALA A 359 9.71 -6.48 33.38
CA ALA A 359 8.56 -7.36 33.48
C ALA A 359 7.48 -7.05 32.43
N ILE A 360 7.11 -5.77 32.25
CA ILE A 360 6.16 -5.33 31.22
C ILE A 360 6.68 -5.66 29.82
N LYS A 361 7.99 -5.45 29.56
CA LYS A 361 8.60 -5.80 28.27
C LYS A 361 8.52 -7.31 28.01
N GLU A 362 8.80 -8.13 29.02
CA GLU A 362 8.73 -9.58 28.95
C GLU A 362 7.30 -10.04 28.69
N GLU A 363 6.31 -9.45 29.35
CA GLU A 363 4.89 -9.74 29.12
C GLU A 363 4.46 -9.41 27.69
N PHE A 364 4.83 -8.24 27.18
CA PHE A 364 4.55 -7.89 25.78
C PHE A 364 5.21 -8.86 24.80
N GLN A 365 6.42 -9.34 25.09
CA GLN A 365 7.05 -10.35 24.25
C GLN A 365 6.30 -11.68 24.35
N ALA A 366 5.89 -12.10 25.55
CA ALA A 366 5.18 -13.36 25.78
C ALA A 366 3.81 -13.40 25.06
N GLN A 367 3.03 -12.32 25.13
CA GLN A 367 1.75 -12.21 24.39
C GLN A 367 1.95 -12.24 22.88
N LEU A 368 3.00 -11.58 22.38
CA LEU A 368 3.32 -11.61 20.95
C LEU A 368 3.79 -12.99 20.49
N ASP A 369 4.63 -13.65 21.27
CA ASP A 369 5.14 -14.98 20.97
C ASP A 369 4.01 -16.01 21.00
N ALA A 370 3.04 -15.87 21.92
CA ALA A 370 1.85 -16.73 21.97
C ALA A 370 1.04 -16.64 20.66
N LEU A 371 0.84 -15.44 20.12
CA LEU A 371 0.15 -15.27 18.83
C LEU A 371 0.96 -15.87 17.67
N LYS A 372 2.27 -15.59 17.62
CA LYS A 372 3.16 -16.10 16.57
C LYS A 372 3.26 -17.62 16.56
N LYS A 373 3.28 -18.28 17.72
CA LYS A 373 3.22 -19.74 17.85
C LYS A 373 1.97 -20.35 17.21
N SER A 374 0.91 -19.55 17.09
CA SER A 374 -0.31 -19.94 16.41
C SER A 374 -0.25 -19.77 14.89
N ASN A 375 0.91 -19.46 14.31
CA ASN A 375 1.13 -19.14 12.89
C ASN A 375 0.32 -17.92 12.39
N ILE A 376 -0.02 -17.01 13.30
CA ILE A 376 -0.63 -15.73 12.95
C ILE A 376 0.41 -14.64 13.23
N ASN A 377 0.75 -13.87 12.20
CA ASN A 377 1.58 -12.67 12.37
C ASN A 377 0.64 -11.47 12.51
N PRO A 378 0.73 -10.68 13.60
CA PRO A 378 -0.19 -9.57 13.80
C PRO A 378 0.01 -8.49 12.74
N THR A 379 -1.10 -8.05 12.12
CA THR A 379 -1.07 -6.96 11.13
C THR A 379 -0.86 -5.59 11.75
N HIS A 380 -1.32 -5.43 12.98
CA HIS A 380 -1.25 -4.20 13.76
C HIS A 380 -1.38 -4.54 15.25
N VAL A 381 -1.23 -3.52 16.08
CA VAL A 381 -1.32 -3.63 17.54
C VAL A 381 -2.17 -2.51 18.10
N ASP A 382 -2.88 -2.84 19.16
CA ASP A 382 -3.49 -1.91 20.09
C ASP A 382 -3.44 -2.52 21.51
N SER A 383 -4.31 -2.07 22.42
CA SER A 383 -4.34 -2.68 23.75
C SER A 383 -5.67 -2.45 24.46
N HIS A 384 -6.00 -3.39 25.35
CA HIS A 384 -7.17 -3.32 26.22
C HIS A 384 -7.14 -2.04 27.07
N GLN A 385 -8.29 -1.37 27.14
CA GLN A 385 -8.47 -0.04 27.76
C GLN A 385 -7.47 1.06 27.31
N HIS A 386 -6.86 0.89 26.14
CA HIS A 386 -5.85 1.80 25.58
C HIS A 386 -4.61 2.03 26.48
N VAL A 387 -4.19 1.05 27.28
CA VAL A 387 -2.95 1.15 28.09
C VAL A 387 -1.71 1.51 27.27
N HIS A 388 -1.62 1.11 25.99
CA HIS A 388 -0.54 1.48 25.08
C HIS A 388 -0.44 3.01 24.84
N THR A 389 -1.47 3.78 25.18
CA THR A 389 -1.49 5.24 25.05
C THR A 389 -1.02 5.96 26.33
N GLU A 390 -0.67 5.21 27.38
CA GLU A 390 0.11 5.76 28.49
C GLU A 390 1.56 5.93 28.05
N LEU A 391 2.10 7.15 28.12
CA LEU A 391 3.44 7.44 27.62
C LEU A 391 4.50 6.54 28.27
N PRO A 392 4.49 6.24 29.58
CA PRO A 392 5.43 5.29 30.18
C PRO A 392 5.35 3.87 29.61
N ILE A 393 4.14 3.37 29.32
CA ILE A 393 3.93 2.04 28.71
C ILE A 393 4.32 2.06 27.23
N TYR A 394 3.91 3.08 26.48
CA TYR A 394 4.27 3.28 25.08
C TYR A 394 5.78 3.23 24.88
N MET A 395 6.55 3.87 25.76
CA MET A 395 8.02 3.90 25.68
C MET A 395 8.67 2.51 25.83
N ILE A 396 7.99 1.57 26.49
CA ILE A 396 8.38 0.16 26.60
C ILE A 396 7.90 -0.60 25.36
N LEU A 397 6.62 -0.45 25.02
CA LEU A 397 5.97 -1.13 23.90
C LEU A 397 6.67 -0.86 22.56
N ARG A 398 7.00 0.40 22.26
CA ARG A 398 7.64 0.77 20.98
C ARG A 398 8.94 0.00 20.72
N LYS A 399 9.68 -0.38 21.77
CA LYS A 399 10.90 -1.19 21.65
C LYS A 399 10.58 -2.64 21.29
N CYS A 400 9.52 -3.20 21.88
CA CYS A 400 9.01 -4.52 21.55
C CYS A 400 8.56 -4.58 20.07
N LEU A 401 7.75 -3.61 19.65
CA LEU A 401 7.24 -3.54 18.26
C LEU A 401 8.36 -3.42 17.23
N LYS A 402 9.30 -2.47 17.44
CA LYS A 402 10.44 -2.26 16.52
C LYS A 402 11.33 -3.50 16.42
N SER A 403 11.61 -4.18 17.55
CA SER A 403 12.43 -5.40 17.56
C SER A 403 11.76 -6.56 16.79
N ASN A 404 10.42 -6.57 16.77
CA ASN A 404 9.62 -7.60 16.11
C ASN A 404 9.15 -7.20 14.70
N LYS A 405 9.60 -6.06 14.16
CA LYS A 405 9.21 -5.52 12.85
C LYS A 405 7.69 -5.32 12.69
N ILE A 406 7.00 -5.01 13.78
CA ILE A 406 5.59 -4.60 13.74
C ILE A 406 5.57 -3.10 13.57
N ASP A 407 4.99 -2.64 12.47
CA ASP A 407 5.03 -1.24 12.08
C ASP A 407 3.67 -0.54 12.13
N ALA A 408 2.56 -1.24 12.43
CA ALA A 408 1.24 -0.63 12.57
C ALA A 408 0.75 -0.61 14.03
N LEU A 409 0.22 0.55 14.45
CA LEU A 409 -0.20 0.80 15.83
C LEU A 409 -1.44 1.71 15.86
N ARG A 410 -2.46 1.34 16.65
CA ARG A 410 -3.61 2.20 16.92
C ARG A 410 -3.18 3.50 17.61
N ILE A 411 -3.83 4.61 17.26
CA ILE A 411 -3.60 5.91 17.91
C ILE A 411 -4.49 6.09 19.14
N SER A 412 -4.10 7.00 20.03
CA SER A 412 -5.00 7.49 21.07
C SER A 412 -6.17 8.26 20.46
N ARG A 413 -7.39 7.92 20.90
CA ARG A 413 -8.65 8.53 20.44
C ARG A 413 -8.56 10.04 20.39
N ASN A 414 -8.72 10.62 19.21
CA ASN A 414 -8.57 12.06 18.98
C ASN A 414 -9.83 12.73 18.41
N LEU A 415 -10.88 11.95 18.14
CA LEU A 415 -12.25 12.42 17.86
C LEU A 415 -13.20 11.97 18.98
N GLY A 416 -14.26 12.75 19.23
CA GLY A 416 -15.23 12.44 20.29
C GLY A 416 -14.63 12.42 21.70
N VAL A 417 -13.64 13.29 21.96
CA VAL A 417 -12.97 13.38 23.28
C VAL A 417 -13.08 14.79 23.86
N CYS A 418 -13.33 14.87 25.16
CA CYS A 418 -13.28 16.12 25.92
C CYS A 418 -11.93 16.84 25.78
N LYS A 419 -11.97 18.18 25.65
CA LYS A 419 -10.79 19.02 25.37
C LYS A 419 -9.64 18.85 26.38
N ARG A 420 -9.95 18.58 27.66
CA ARG A 420 -8.98 18.48 28.77
C ARG A 420 -7.90 17.42 28.53
N ASN A 421 -8.22 16.31 27.86
CA ASN A 421 -7.27 15.21 27.60
C ASN A 421 -6.72 15.22 26.17
N LEU A 422 -7.20 16.10 25.31
CA LEU A 422 -6.89 16.08 23.88
C LEU A 422 -5.41 16.41 23.60
N LEU A 423 -4.81 17.32 24.37
CA LEU A 423 -3.40 17.68 24.20
C LEU A 423 -2.47 16.49 24.48
N TYR A 424 -2.66 15.81 25.61
CA TYR A 424 -1.89 14.62 25.97
C TYR A 424 -1.99 13.54 24.87
N LYS A 425 -3.22 13.25 24.41
CA LYS A 425 -3.44 12.27 23.34
C LYS A 425 -2.76 12.67 22.03
N LYS A 426 -2.81 13.95 21.65
CA LYS A 426 -2.09 14.47 20.47
C LYS A 426 -0.58 14.30 20.60
N VAL A 427 -0.02 14.54 21.79
CA VAL A 427 1.42 14.35 22.06
C VAL A 427 1.81 12.88 21.92
N VAL A 428 1.04 11.95 22.49
CA VAL A 428 1.28 10.51 22.33
C VAL A 428 1.22 10.09 20.86
N ASN A 429 0.19 10.54 20.14
CA ASN A 429 0.03 10.26 18.71
C ASN A 429 1.18 10.86 17.88
N PHE A 430 1.70 12.02 18.27
CA PHE A 430 2.85 12.63 17.63
C PHE A 430 4.12 11.79 17.80
N PHE A 431 4.36 11.25 19.00
CA PHE A 431 5.47 10.30 19.21
C PHE A 431 5.34 9.03 18.37
N MET A 432 4.12 8.48 18.24
CA MET A 432 3.86 7.34 17.35
C MET A 432 4.22 7.65 15.90
N ARG A 433 3.88 8.85 15.40
CA ARG A 433 4.27 9.31 14.05
C ARG A 433 5.78 9.44 13.91
N LEU A 434 6.44 10.08 14.86
CA LEU A 434 7.90 10.27 14.84
C LEU A 434 8.64 8.94 14.88
N ASP A 435 8.12 7.96 15.61
CA ASP A 435 8.69 6.62 15.70
C ASP A 435 8.52 5.80 14.40
N GLY A 436 7.76 6.31 13.42
CA GLY A 436 7.60 5.74 12.08
C GLY A 436 6.50 4.69 11.95
N PHE A 437 5.57 4.62 12.91
CA PHE A 437 4.46 3.67 12.83
C PHE A 437 3.42 4.08 11.76
N ARG A 438 2.91 3.10 11.02
CA ARG A 438 1.72 3.18 10.17
C ARG A 438 0.50 3.32 11.06
N ILE A 439 -0.13 4.48 10.99
CA ILE A 439 -1.23 4.86 11.88
C ILE A 439 -2.30 5.63 11.09
N THR A 440 -3.52 5.64 11.60
CA THR A 440 -4.61 6.47 11.05
C THR A 440 -4.45 7.94 11.44
N ASN A 441 -5.18 8.82 10.75
CA ASN A 441 -5.27 10.24 11.15
C ASN A 441 -6.21 10.41 12.34
N TYR A 442 -7.27 9.62 12.38
CA TYR A 442 -8.32 9.73 13.37
C TYR A 442 -8.73 8.37 13.94
N MET A 443 -9.18 8.38 15.18
CA MET A 443 -9.75 7.21 15.83
C MET A 443 -10.94 7.64 16.70
N GLN A 444 -12.00 6.84 16.67
CA GLN A 444 -13.20 7.01 17.49
C GLN A 444 -13.96 5.68 17.68
N GLU A 445 -15.05 5.74 18.44
CA GLU A 445 -16.01 4.64 18.57
C GLU A 445 -16.93 4.57 17.35
N TYR A 446 -17.36 3.35 17.00
CA TYR A 446 -18.19 3.06 15.84
C TYR A 446 -19.53 3.83 15.82
N GLY A 447 -20.21 3.93 16.97
CA GLY A 447 -21.52 4.58 17.07
C GLY A 447 -21.52 6.11 16.93
N SER A 448 -20.36 6.75 17.04
CA SER A 448 -20.22 8.22 16.96
C SER A 448 -19.88 8.72 15.56
N TYR A 449 -20.08 7.91 14.52
CA TYR A 449 -19.54 8.16 13.18
C TYR A 449 -20.43 9.04 12.28
N ASP A 450 -19.93 10.25 11.99
CA ASP A 450 -20.50 11.19 11.02
C ASP A 450 -19.69 11.11 9.71
N LEU A 451 -20.20 10.37 8.72
CA LEU A 451 -19.41 9.81 7.60
C LEU A 451 -18.85 10.81 6.59
N GLU A 452 -19.29 12.07 6.64
CA GLU A 452 -18.95 13.05 5.61
C GLU A 452 -17.88 14.06 6.05
N ARG A 453 -17.53 14.10 7.33
CA ARG A 453 -16.69 15.17 7.89
C ARG A 453 -15.19 14.92 7.84
N VAL A 454 -14.74 13.67 7.79
CA VAL A 454 -13.32 13.36 7.97
C VAL A 454 -12.66 13.14 6.61
N GLY A 455 -11.95 14.12 6.05
CA GLY A 455 -11.21 13.98 4.78
C GLY A 455 -9.85 13.26 4.93
N ALA A 456 -9.74 12.29 5.84
CA ALA A 456 -8.51 11.57 6.15
C ALA A 456 -8.80 10.16 6.68
N ASP A 457 -7.76 9.35 6.87
CA ASP A 457 -7.87 7.94 7.25
C ASP A 457 -8.32 7.80 8.72
N ILE A 458 -9.29 6.92 8.98
CA ILE A 458 -9.95 6.79 10.28
C ILE A 458 -10.10 5.33 10.69
N GLU A 459 -9.91 5.08 11.99
CA GLU A 459 -10.29 3.83 12.64
C GLU A 459 -11.56 4.02 13.49
N LEU A 460 -12.50 3.11 13.33
CA LEU A 460 -13.69 2.96 14.13
C LEU A 460 -13.54 1.72 14.99
N MET A 461 -13.42 1.90 16.29
CA MET A 461 -13.35 0.80 17.26
C MET A 461 -14.75 0.38 17.66
N CYS A 462 -14.99 -0.92 17.73
CA CYS A 462 -16.20 -1.49 18.31
C CYS A 462 -15.91 -2.68 19.23
N HIS A 463 -16.87 -2.99 20.10
CA HIS A 463 -16.82 -4.12 21.04
C HIS A 463 -18.03 -5.04 20.80
N PRO A 464 -18.04 -5.80 19.70
CA PRO A 464 -19.21 -6.55 19.28
C PRO A 464 -19.53 -7.69 20.25
N ILE A 465 -20.79 -7.74 20.68
CA ILE A 465 -21.35 -8.85 21.43
C ILE A 465 -22.69 -9.26 20.81
N TRP A 466 -22.99 -10.55 20.86
CA TRP A 466 -24.29 -11.06 20.45
C TRP A 466 -25.30 -10.85 21.58
N ASP A 467 -26.31 -10.02 21.35
CA ASP A 467 -27.37 -9.71 22.31
C ASP A 467 -28.74 -9.70 21.62
N MET A 468 -29.71 -10.44 22.18
CA MET A 468 -31.11 -10.52 21.73
C MET A 468 -31.30 -10.63 20.20
N GLY A 469 -30.47 -11.45 19.53
CA GLY A 469 -30.57 -11.70 18.09
C GLY A 469 -29.95 -10.62 17.19
N LYS A 470 -29.24 -9.65 17.77
CA LYS A 470 -28.49 -8.61 17.05
C LYS A 470 -27.04 -8.57 17.55
N ILE A 471 -26.18 -7.95 16.75
CA ILE A 471 -24.82 -7.62 17.17
C ILE A 471 -24.83 -6.18 17.65
N VAL A 472 -24.42 -5.95 18.89
CA VAL A 472 -24.37 -4.62 19.52
C VAL A 472 -22.96 -4.33 20.00
N ASP A 473 -22.60 -3.05 20.02
CA ASP A 473 -21.41 -2.58 20.70
C ASP A 473 -21.67 -2.57 22.21
N SER A 474 -20.93 -3.39 22.96
CA SER A 474 -21.11 -3.52 24.42
C SER A 474 -20.79 -2.24 25.20
N VAL A 475 -20.04 -1.29 24.62
CA VAL A 475 -19.68 -0.03 25.26
C VAL A 475 -20.68 1.07 24.91
N THR A 476 -21.06 1.19 23.64
CA THR A 476 -21.95 2.28 23.19
C THR A 476 -23.41 1.90 23.08
N GLY A 477 -23.75 0.62 23.17
CA GLY A 477 -25.10 0.08 22.94
C GLY A 477 -25.57 0.18 21.48
N THR A 478 -24.70 0.58 20.56
CA THR A 478 -25.06 0.81 19.15
C THR A 478 -25.13 -0.51 18.38
N ILE A 479 -26.15 -0.68 17.54
CA ILE A 479 -26.27 -1.86 16.67
C ILE A 479 -25.18 -1.84 15.59
N ILE A 480 -24.43 -2.94 15.48
CA ILE A 480 -23.35 -3.11 14.50
C ILE A 480 -23.90 -3.86 13.29
N GLU A 481 -24.65 -3.16 12.43
CA GLU A 481 -25.26 -3.74 11.22
C GLU A 481 -24.87 -3.03 9.91
N ARG A 482 -24.35 -1.81 10.02
CA ARG A 482 -24.08 -0.95 8.88
C ARG A 482 -22.88 -1.41 8.06
N LYS A 483 -23.09 -1.71 6.77
CA LYS A 483 -22.00 -1.93 5.81
C LYS A 483 -21.41 -0.59 5.35
N ILE A 484 -20.09 -0.44 5.47
CA ILE A 484 -19.35 0.75 5.03
C ILE A 484 -18.65 0.44 3.70
N GLY A 485 -18.93 1.22 2.66
CA GLY A 485 -18.52 0.91 1.27
C GLY A 485 -17.03 1.09 0.91
N ASN A 486 -16.14 1.39 1.88
CA ASN A 486 -14.69 1.61 1.67
C ASN A 486 -13.86 1.08 2.84
N LEU A 487 -14.24 -0.07 3.38
CA LEU A 487 -13.45 -0.71 4.42
C LEU A 487 -12.11 -1.19 3.88
N VAL A 488 -11.04 -0.83 4.59
CA VAL A 488 -9.68 -1.33 4.33
C VAL A 488 -9.12 -2.00 5.59
N ASN A 489 -8.04 -2.77 5.45
CA ASN A 489 -7.32 -3.32 6.59
C ASN A 489 -6.13 -2.41 6.97
N TYR A 490 -5.56 -2.63 8.15
CA TYR A 490 -4.27 -2.07 8.54
C TYR A 490 -3.14 -2.39 7.56
N SER A 491 -3.18 -3.50 6.81
CA SER A 491 -2.20 -3.78 5.75
C SER A 491 -2.23 -2.78 4.58
N ASP A 492 -3.34 -2.06 4.41
CA ASP A 492 -3.58 -1.15 3.29
C ASP A 492 -3.21 0.32 3.63
N LEU A 493 -2.90 0.61 4.91
CA LEU A 493 -2.34 1.88 5.38
C LEU A 493 -0.91 2.06 4.89
#